data_AF-A0A6V7XPH5-F1
#
_entry.id   AF-A0A6V7XPH5-F1
#
_cell.length_a   1.000
_cell.length_b   1.000
_cell.length_c   1.000
_cell.angle_alpha   90.00
_cell.angle_beta   90.00
_cell.angle_gamma   90.00
#
_symmetry.space_group_name_H-M   'P 1'
#
loop_
_entity.id
_entity.type
_entity.pdbx_description
1 polymer ?
#
loop_
_entity_poly.entity_id
_entity_poly.type
_entity_poly.pdbx_seq_one_letter_code
_entity_poly.pdbx_strand_id
1 'polypeptide(L)'
;MFAIGGLCLLLWLAVVNASNSSEVQVGSGNYALKDGKVALSDEFGIYNWPGLTLVPDHLYPNCSTIRIDENFISLWYNETSKVVCTVDLLTKRDDIEFTTSLELCRDTKREDLKDPTVLPFAYSLNNKEVNEIKNGPLYGKDNAICPRDRSECTGSTSGNWTEIPTPDCMPWTALEVEWRYEKESWKELEDRSCTLYNNTLTANVSFIGDIGYVAHFWIEEFEKKAQFAVNVDKNGNVKSTNLWKDDGWTDKESNHNLDDFKCIEASIIKPKVWEIDGNVRKEIEGKKLMTFHLLPRSASRARDELGARLTGKLPDLTHNNCRDMYIVFKRPDYELLERLPVVYTPVL
;
A
#
# COMPACT_ATOMS: atom_id res chain seq x y z
N MET A 1 70.68 6.46 41.14
CA MET A 1 69.35 5.93 41.52
C MET A 1 68.38 7.10 41.47
N PHE A 2 67.65 7.24 40.36
CA PHE A 2 66.67 8.30 40.18
C PHE A 2 65.28 7.72 40.46
N ALA A 3 64.56 8.32 41.41
CA ALA A 3 63.19 7.95 41.76
C ALA A 3 62.21 8.53 40.74
N ILE A 4 61.33 7.66 40.27
CA ILE A 4 60.35 7.87 39.20
C ILE A 4 59.22 8.78 39.69
N GLY A 5 58.94 9.84 38.93
CA GLY A 5 57.78 10.70 39.10
C GLY A 5 56.49 9.99 38.69
N GLY A 6 55.49 10.03 39.56
CA GLY A 6 54.13 9.60 39.28
C GLY A 6 53.39 10.66 38.47
N LEU A 7 53.27 10.44 37.16
CA LEU A 7 52.41 11.20 36.26
C LEU A 7 50.98 10.61 36.38
N CYS A 8 50.10 11.28 37.11
CA CYS A 8 48.66 11.00 37.11
C CYS A 8 48.10 11.38 35.74
N LEU A 9 48.00 10.41 34.83
CA LEU A 9 47.18 10.51 33.63
C LEU A 9 45.70 10.43 34.05
N LEU A 10 45.08 11.60 34.17
CA LEU A 10 43.62 11.73 34.18
C LEU A 10 43.11 11.34 32.79
N LEU A 11 42.73 10.07 32.64
CA LEU A 11 41.87 9.59 31.57
C LEU A 11 40.53 10.31 31.66
N TRP A 12 40.40 11.38 30.87
CA TRP A 12 39.11 11.90 30.44
C TRP A 12 38.43 10.79 29.62
N LEU A 13 37.63 9.97 30.30
CA LEU A 13 36.54 9.25 29.67
C LEU A 13 35.54 10.32 29.21
N ALA A 14 35.73 10.79 27.98
CA ALA A 14 34.65 11.39 27.22
C ALA A 14 33.52 10.35 27.22
N VAL A 15 32.47 10.65 27.98
CA VAL A 15 31.17 10.00 27.85
C VAL A 15 30.73 10.32 26.44
N VAL A 16 31.06 9.42 25.50
CA VAL A 16 30.37 9.33 24.23
C VAL A 16 28.95 8.97 24.62
N ASN A 17 28.10 10.00 24.71
CA ASN A 17 26.67 9.83 24.66
C ASN A 17 26.35 9.24 23.29
N ALA A 18 26.52 7.92 23.16
CA ALA A 18 25.80 7.14 22.19
C ALA A 18 24.33 7.28 22.58
N SER A 19 23.66 8.27 22.00
CA SER A 19 22.20 8.30 22.00
C SER A 19 21.76 7.07 21.21
N ASN A 20 21.56 5.95 21.91
CA ASN A 20 21.04 4.69 21.40
C ASN A 20 19.55 4.80 20.97
N SER A 21 19.16 5.94 20.41
CA SER A 21 17.94 6.04 19.62
C SER A 21 18.28 5.41 18.27
N SER A 22 17.90 4.15 18.07
CA SER A 22 17.90 3.54 16.74
C SER A 22 17.13 4.46 15.80
N GLU A 23 17.84 5.20 14.95
CA GLU A 23 17.24 6.15 14.04
C GLU A 23 16.23 5.43 13.16
N VAL A 24 15.00 5.94 13.11
CA VAL A 24 13.93 5.32 12.32
C VAL A 24 14.28 5.55 10.85
N GLN A 25 14.21 4.50 10.03
CA GLN A 25 14.50 4.58 8.60
C GLN A 25 13.22 4.50 7.78
N VAL A 26 13.14 5.28 6.70
CA VAL A 26 12.00 5.29 5.78
C VAL A 26 12.45 5.12 4.32
N GLY A 27 11.57 4.57 3.51
CA GLY A 27 11.74 4.48 2.05
C GLY A 27 12.78 3.49 1.56
N SER A 28 12.90 3.40 0.24
CA SER A 28 13.83 2.50 -0.44
C SER A 28 15.29 2.91 -0.20
N GLY A 29 15.55 4.21 -0.04
CA GLY A 29 16.87 4.75 0.29
C GLY A 29 17.30 4.59 1.75
N ASN A 30 16.45 4.05 2.64
CA ASN A 30 16.70 3.96 4.10
C ASN A 30 17.04 5.33 4.72
N TYR A 31 16.27 6.36 4.36
CA TYR A 31 16.49 7.72 4.83
C TYR A 31 16.28 7.80 6.34
N ALA A 32 17.21 8.47 7.01
CA ALA A 32 17.11 8.78 8.43
C ALA A 32 15.92 9.72 8.68
N LEU A 33 14.96 9.28 9.51
CA LEU A 33 13.82 10.06 9.95
C LEU A 33 14.08 10.60 11.37
N LYS A 34 14.10 11.92 11.50
CA LYS A 34 14.28 12.61 12.77
C LYS A 34 13.34 13.81 12.85
N ASP A 35 12.59 13.92 13.94
CA ASP A 35 11.67 15.04 14.21
C ASP A 35 10.69 15.33 13.05
N GLY A 36 10.22 14.28 12.37
CA GLY A 36 9.30 14.38 11.24
C GLY A 36 9.96 14.71 9.89
N LYS A 37 11.29 14.82 9.86
CA LYS A 37 12.06 15.17 8.67
C LYS A 37 12.99 14.06 8.22
N VAL A 38 13.19 13.97 6.90
CA VAL A 38 14.12 13.04 6.28
C VAL A 38 15.31 13.78 5.68
N ALA A 39 16.50 13.26 5.89
CA ALA A 39 17.70 13.72 5.21
C ALA A 39 17.93 12.87 3.95
N LEU A 40 17.93 13.51 2.77
CA LEU A 40 18.28 12.86 1.51
C LEU A 40 19.77 13.03 1.24
N SER A 41 20.46 11.97 0.80
CA SER A 41 21.83 12.09 0.31
C SER A 41 21.87 12.65 -1.12
N ASP A 42 22.99 13.28 -1.49
CA ASP A 42 23.18 13.91 -2.81
C ASP A 42 23.07 12.95 -4.00
N GLU A 43 23.12 11.64 -3.76
CA GLU A 43 22.95 10.60 -4.77
C GLU A 43 21.49 10.38 -5.17
N PHE A 44 20.50 10.91 -4.43
CA PHE A 44 19.10 10.83 -4.80
C PHE A 44 18.63 12.08 -5.54
N GLY A 45 17.71 11.90 -6.48
CA GLY A 45 17.11 12.99 -7.24
C GLY A 45 15.85 12.55 -7.96
N ILE A 46 15.20 13.50 -8.63
CA ILE A 46 13.99 13.21 -9.39
C ILE A 46 14.37 12.38 -10.62
N TYR A 47 13.76 11.21 -10.75
CA TYR A 47 13.89 10.39 -11.94
C TYR A 47 13.09 11.02 -13.09
N ASN A 48 13.79 11.74 -13.97
CA ASN A 48 13.23 12.39 -15.15
C ASN A 48 13.75 11.69 -16.41
N TRP A 49 12.91 10.87 -17.04
CA TRP A 49 13.13 10.38 -18.39
C TRP A 49 11.96 10.80 -19.30
N PRO A 50 12.25 11.35 -20.50
CA PRO A 50 11.22 11.63 -21.49
C PRO A 50 10.73 10.32 -22.14
N GLY A 51 9.41 10.16 -22.27
CA GLY A 51 8.77 9.00 -22.91
C GLY A 51 8.49 7.81 -21.98
N LEU A 52 7.80 6.80 -22.51
CA LEU A 52 7.48 5.56 -21.78
C LEU A 52 8.79 4.81 -21.47
N THR A 53 9.20 4.84 -20.21
CA THR A 53 10.43 4.22 -19.73
C THR A 53 10.10 3.15 -18.70
N LEU A 54 10.64 1.94 -18.91
CA LEU A 54 10.69 0.91 -17.90
C LEU A 54 11.86 1.24 -16.97
N VAL A 55 11.57 1.45 -15.68
CA VAL A 55 12.63 1.59 -14.69
C VAL A 55 13.37 0.26 -14.61
N PRO A 56 14.70 0.22 -14.75
CA PRO A 56 15.44 -1.03 -14.74
C PRO A 56 15.19 -1.85 -13.46
N ASP A 57 14.91 -3.15 -13.62
CA ASP A 57 14.58 -4.06 -12.51
C ASP A 57 15.63 -4.08 -11.40
N HIS A 58 16.91 -3.81 -11.71
CA HIS A 58 17.97 -3.78 -10.70
C HIS A 58 17.86 -2.60 -9.71
N LEU A 59 17.14 -1.53 -10.07
CA LEU A 59 16.83 -0.42 -9.15
C LEU A 59 15.72 -0.82 -8.17
N TYR A 60 14.81 -1.68 -8.62
CA TYR A 60 13.70 -2.18 -7.83
C TYR A 60 13.60 -3.70 -7.91
N PRO A 61 14.59 -4.44 -7.37
CA PRO A 61 14.66 -5.90 -7.53
C PRO A 61 13.46 -6.63 -6.89
N ASN A 62 12.73 -5.93 -6.02
CA ASN A 62 11.58 -6.45 -5.31
C ASN A 62 10.24 -6.06 -5.97
N CYS A 63 10.25 -5.16 -6.96
CA CYS A 63 9.08 -4.75 -7.74
C CYS A 63 9.05 -5.52 -9.06
N SER A 64 7.87 -5.87 -9.58
CA SER A 64 7.77 -6.46 -10.92
C SER A 64 8.22 -5.49 -11.99
N THR A 65 7.61 -4.30 -12.01
CA THR A 65 7.87 -3.29 -13.03
C THR A 65 7.35 -1.94 -12.55
N ILE A 66 8.18 -0.91 -12.67
CA ILE A 66 7.75 0.48 -12.55
C ILE A 66 7.79 1.08 -13.96
N ARG A 67 6.65 1.61 -14.42
CA ARG A 67 6.54 2.32 -15.70
C ARG A 67 6.33 3.80 -15.45
N ILE A 68 7.07 4.63 -16.17
CA ILE A 68 6.91 6.08 -16.12
C ILE A 68 6.65 6.53 -17.55
N ASP A 69 5.57 7.27 -17.75
CA ASP A 69 5.30 7.98 -19.00
C ASP A 69 5.16 9.49 -18.73
N GLU A 70 4.69 10.27 -19.69
CA GLU A 70 4.56 11.74 -19.54
C GLU A 70 3.56 12.15 -18.45
N ASN A 71 2.56 11.32 -18.18
CA ASN A 71 1.41 11.66 -17.33
C ASN A 71 1.37 10.82 -16.05
N PHE A 72 1.98 9.65 -16.03
CA PHE A 72 1.76 8.65 -14.98
C PHE A 72 3.03 7.94 -14.50
N ILE A 73 3.00 7.54 -13.24
CA ILE A 73 3.89 6.55 -12.63
C ILE A 73 3.02 5.33 -12.30
N SER A 74 3.29 4.19 -12.94
CA SER A 74 2.54 2.94 -12.75
C SER A 74 3.39 1.89 -12.06
N LEU A 75 2.91 1.39 -10.93
CA LEU A 75 3.53 0.34 -10.12
C LEU A 75 2.79 -0.97 -10.36
N TRP A 76 3.41 -1.88 -11.11
CA TRP A 76 2.82 -3.18 -11.43
C TRP A 76 3.03 -4.15 -10.29
N TYR A 77 2.00 -4.90 -9.94
CA TYR A 77 2.00 -5.83 -8.83
C TYR A 77 2.50 -7.21 -9.24
N ASN A 78 3.44 -7.76 -8.47
CA ASN A 78 3.91 -9.13 -8.64
C ASN A 78 3.24 -10.03 -7.60
N GLU A 79 2.18 -10.74 -7.98
CA GLU A 79 1.45 -11.65 -7.08
C GLU A 79 2.34 -12.78 -6.50
N THR A 80 3.46 -13.08 -7.15
CA THR A 80 4.40 -14.13 -6.71
C THR A 80 5.53 -13.61 -5.80
N SER A 81 5.65 -12.28 -5.66
CA SER A 81 6.70 -11.68 -4.85
C SER A 81 6.50 -11.99 -3.37
N LYS A 82 7.59 -12.36 -2.70
CA LYS A 82 7.66 -12.54 -1.23
C LYS A 82 8.33 -11.36 -0.52
N VAL A 83 8.70 -10.34 -1.28
CA VAL A 83 9.44 -9.17 -0.81
C VAL A 83 8.61 -7.92 -1.01
N VAL A 84 8.76 -6.95 -0.13
CA VAL A 84 8.08 -5.66 -0.25
C VAL A 84 8.77 -4.85 -1.33
N CYS A 85 7.96 -4.30 -2.23
CA CYS A 85 8.38 -3.31 -3.21
C CYS A 85 8.08 -1.93 -2.64
N THR A 86 9.13 -1.18 -2.29
CA THR A 86 9.00 0.20 -1.77
C THR A 86 9.38 1.18 -2.86
N VAL A 87 8.57 2.21 -3.05
CA VAL A 87 8.78 3.29 -4.01
C VAL A 87 8.71 4.62 -3.27
N ASP A 88 9.67 5.49 -3.57
CA ASP A 88 9.80 6.79 -2.93
C ASP A 88 9.26 7.86 -3.89
N LEU A 89 8.22 8.57 -3.47
CA LEU A 89 7.55 9.59 -4.26
C LEU A 89 7.76 10.96 -3.61
N LEU A 90 8.04 11.98 -4.42
CA LEU A 90 8.00 13.37 -4.00
C LEU A 90 6.65 13.98 -4.36
N THR A 91 6.07 14.71 -3.42
CA THR A 91 4.81 15.43 -3.65
C THR A 91 4.77 16.76 -2.90
N LYS A 92 3.92 17.69 -3.35
CA LYS A 92 3.58 18.92 -2.61
C LYS A 92 2.27 18.78 -1.82
N ARG A 93 1.64 17.62 -1.92
CA ARG A 93 0.31 17.34 -1.37
C ARG A 93 0.40 16.90 0.09
N ASP A 94 -0.69 17.13 0.81
CA ASP A 94 -0.92 16.62 2.17
C ASP A 94 -1.93 15.45 2.18
N ASP A 95 -2.52 15.16 1.03
CA ASP A 95 -3.38 14.01 0.77
C ASP A 95 -2.63 12.99 -0.13
N ILE A 96 -3.20 11.80 -0.27
CA ILE A 96 -2.75 10.79 -1.23
C ILE A 96 -3.89 10.52 -2.22
N GLU A 97 -3.53 10.45 -3.49
CA GLU A 97 -4.44 10.13 -4.59
C GLU A 97 -3.74 9.12 -5.50
N PHE A 98 -4.39 7.98 -5.70
CA PHE A 98 -3.91 6.95 -6.60
C PHE A 98 -5.07 6.29 -7.33
N THR A 99 -4.78 5.72 -8.50
CA THR A 99 -5.73 4.88 -9.24
C THR A 99 -5.29 3.44 -9.13
N THR A 100 -6.19 2.55 -8.76
CA THR A 100 -5.95 1.11 -8.87
C THR A 100 -6.59 0.57 -10.13
N SER A 101 -5.94 -0.42 -10.74
CA SER A 101 -6.34 -0.99 -12.01
C SER A 101 -6.25 -2.51 -11.97
N LEU A 102 -7.21 -3.15 -12.62
CA LEU A 102 -7.19 -4.54 -13.02
C LEU A 102 -7.13 -4.58 -14.55
N GLU A 103 -6.42 -5.54 -15.13
CA GLU A 103 -6.42 -5.75 -16.57
C GLU A 103 -6.29 -7.24 -16.88
N LEU A 104 -7.23 -7.79 -17.65
CA LEU A 104 -7.13 -9.15 -18.16
C LEU A 104 -6.26 -9.17 -19.41
N CYS A 105 -5.41 -10.18 -19.54
CA CYS A 105 -4.63 -10.38 -20.77
C CYS A 105 -5.51 -10.57 -22.02
N ARG A 106 -6.74 -11.08 -21.83
CA ARG A 106 -7.71 -11.37 -22.89
C ARG A 106 -9.13 -11.15 -22.38
N ASP A 107 -9.95 -10.58 -23.24
CA ASP A 107 -11.32 -10.12 -22.98
C ASP A 107 -12.30 -11.27 -22.59
N THR A 108 -11.87 -12.54 -22.75
CA THR A 108 -12.69 -13.74 -22.50
C THR A 108 -12.21 -14.60 -21.33
N LYS A 109 -11.09 -14.25 -20.68
CA LYS A 109 -10.51 -15.04 -19.57
C LYS A 109 -11.07 -14.64 -18.20
N ARG A 110 -12.39 -14.46 -18.09
CA ARG A 110 -13.05 -14.11 -16.83
C ARG A 110 -12.95 -15.20 -15.76
N GLU A 111 -12.63 -16.43 -16.17
CA GLU A 111 -12.30 -17.50 -15.24
C GLU A 111 -11.09 -17.19 -14.36
N ASP A 112 -10.21 -16.30 -14.83
CA ASP A 112 -9.06 -15.81 -14.08
C ASP A 112 -9.47 -14.85 -12.94
N LEU A 113 -10.77 -14.57 -12.76
CA LEU A 113 -11.33 -13.80 -11.65
C LEU A 113 -12.24 -14.64 -10.74
N LYS A 114 -12.29 -15.97 -10.92
CA LYS A 114 -13.04 -16.87 -10.03
C LYS A 114 -12.53 -16.81 -8.58
N ASP A 115 -11.23 -16.59 -8.43
CA ASP A 115 -10.61 -16.35 -7.12
C ASP A 115 -10.49 -14.85 -6.85
N PRO A 116 -10.72 -14.40 -5.60
CA PRO A 116 -10.48 -13.01 -5.24
C PRO A 116 -9.08 -12.57 -5.63
N THR A 117 -9.02 -11.47 -6.36
CA THR A 117 -7.80 -10.90 -6.89
C THR A 117 -7.40 -9.74 -6.00
N VAL A 118 -6.32 -9.92 -5.22
CA VAL A 118 -5.96 -9.02 -4.12
C VAL A 118 -4.62 -8.33 -4.36
N LEU A 119 -4.59 -7.01 -4.25
CA LEU A 119 -3.40 -6.17 -4.25
C LEU A 119 -3.26 -5.50 -2.87
N PRO A 120 -2.45 -6.07 -1.95
CA PRO A 120 -2.11 -5.43 -0.70
C PRO A 120 -1.02 -4.37 -0.87
N PHE A 121 -1.19 -3.24 -0.20
CA PHE A 121 -0.27 -2.13 -0.20
C PHE A 121 -0.29 -1.36 1.12
N ALA A 122 0.69 -0.50 1.31
CA ALA A 122 0.71 0.48 2.38
C ALA A 122 1.35 1.77 1.88
N TYR A 123 1.13 2.86 2.59
CA TYR A 123 1.78 4.14 2.34
C TYR A 123 2.19 4.76 3.66
N SER A 124 3.17 5.67 3.64
CA SER A 124 3.47 6.48 4.84
C SER A 124 3.93 5.67 6.07
N LEU A 125 4.56 4.51 5.83
CA LEU A 125 5.13 3.65 6.88
C LEU A 125 6.65 3.67 6.83
N ASN A 126 7.27 3.53 8.01
CA ASN A 126 8.71 3.35 8.12
C ASN A 126 9.13 1.89 7.84
N ASN A 127 10.43 1.67 7.64
CA ASN A 127 10.95 0.38 7.21
C ASN A 127 10.76 -0.72 8.28
N LYS A 128 10.64 -0.35 9.56
CA LYS A 128 10.32 -1.30 10.64
C LYS A 128 8.84 -1.71 10.57
N GLU A 129 7.93 -0.74 10.48
CA GLU A 129 6.47 -0.98 10.37
C GLU A 129 6.14 -1.85 9.16
N VAL A 130 6.73 -1.55 7.99
CA VAL A 130 6.55 -2.34 6.76
C VAL A 130 7.00 -3.79 6.93
N ASN A 131 8.13 -4.01 7.62
CA ASN A 131 8.65 -5.34 7.88
C ASN A 131 7.76 -6.15 8.84
N GLU A 132 7.04 -5.48 9.73
CA GLU A 132 6.09 -6.09 10.66
C GLU A 132 4.83 -6.57 9.92
N ILE A 133 4.34 -5.84 8.91
CA ILE A 133 3.06 -6.13 8.23
C ILE A 133 3.18 -7.01 6.98
N LYS A 134 4.38 -7.25 6.43
CA LYS A 134 4.55 -7.99 5.16
C LYS A 134 4.04 -9.44 5.17
N ASN A 135 3.84 -10.01 6.36
CA ASN A 135 3.25 -11.34 6.58
C ASN A 135 1.78 -11.30 7.00
N GLY A 136 1.21 -10.10 7.00
CA GLY A 136 -0.21 -9.82 7.17
C GLY A 136 -0.57 -9.23 8.52
N PRO A 137 -1.86 -9.12 8.81
CA PRO A 137 -2.34 -8.45 10.00
C PRO A 137 -1.85 -9.20 11.23
N LEU A 138 -1.14 -8.51 12.11
CA LEU A 138 -0.64 -9.03 13.38
C LEU A 138 -1.73 -9.00 14.44
N TYR A 139 -2.89 -9.61 14.16
CA TYR A 139 -3.74 -9.99 15.28
C TYR A 139 -2.85 -10.81 16.24
N GLY A 140 -2.95 -10.54 17.55
CA GLY A 140 -1.94 -10.81 18.58
C GLY A 140 -0.97 -11.97 18.27
N LYS A 141 0.28 -11.63 17.92
CA LYS A 141 1.45 -12.47 17.55
C LYS A 141 1.23 -14.00 17.45
N ASP A 142 1.67 -14.52 16.30
CA ASP A 142 1.70 -15.90 15.81
C ASP A 142 0.31 -16.59 15.70
N ASN A 143 -0.22 -16.62 14.47
CA ASN A 143 -1.44 -17.34 14.05
C ASN A 143 -2.78 -16.82 14.58
N ALA A 144 -2.90 -15.53 14.87
CA ALA A 144 -4.17 -15.02 15.36
C ALA A 144 -5.31 -15.18 14.34
N ILE A 145 -6.42 -15.66 14.89
CA ILE A 145 -7.68 -15.90 14.20
C ILE A 145 -8.25 -14.53 13.84
N CYS A 146 -8.34 -14.25 12.54
CA CYS A 146 -9.05 -13.09 12.05
C CYS A 146 -10.53 -13.17 12.47
N PRO A 147 -11.15 -12.06 12.90
CA PRO A 147 -12.59 -12.04 13.20
C PRO A 147 -13.39 -12.62 12.03
N ARG A 148 -14.29 -13.55 12.32
CA ARG A 148 -15.10 -14.21 11.30
C ARG A 148 -16.21 -13.31 10.78
N ASP A 149 -16.65 -12.27 11.48
CA ASP A 149 -17.62 -11.30 10.93
C ASP A 149 -17.63 -9.98 11.73
N ARG A 150 -18.46 -9.04 11.29
CA ARG A 150 -18.49 -7.66 11.80
C ARG A 150 -19.01 -7.60 13.23
N SER A 151 -19.77 -8.60 13.66
CA SER A 151 -20.25 -8.70 15.04
C SER A 151 -19.14 -9.12 16.01
N GLU A 152 -18.17 -9.92 15.55
CA GLU A 152 -16.99 -10.30 16.35
C GLU A 152 -16.07 -9.10 16.64
N CYS A 153 -16.07 -8.08 15.77
CA CYS A 153 -15.42 -6.79 16.03
C CYS A 153 -16.25 -5.86 16.94
N THR A 154 -17.52 -6.20 17.22
CA THR A 154 -18.51 -5.27 17.78
C THR A 154 -19.33 -5.83 18.94
N GLY A 155 -18.66 -6.48 19.91
CA GLY A 155 -19.22 -6.87 21.22
C GLY A 155 -19.92 -8.23 21.21
N SER A 156 -19.98 -9.05 22.27
CA SER A 156 -19.73 -8.86 23.69
C SER A 156 -19.83 -10.24 24.41
N THR A 157 -19.01 -10.46 25.44
CA THR A 157 -19.36 -11.09 26.75
C THR A 157 -19.95 -12.51 26.87
N SER A 158 -19.38 -13.56 26.25
CA SER A 158 -19.60 -14.92 26.80
C SER A 158 -18.57 -16.01 26.48
N GLY A 159 -17.57 -15.74 25.64
CA GLY A 159 -16.34 -16.55 25.63
C GLY A 159 -15.41 -16.04 26.71
N ASN A 160 -14.78 -16.93 27.47
CA ASN A 160 -13.70 -16.54 28.38
C ASN A 160 -12.48 -16.14 27.54
N TRP A 161 -12.49 -14.91 27.03
CA TRP A 161 -11.42 -14.31 26.22
C TRP A 161 -10.32 -13.69 27.10
N THR A 162 -10.24 -14.03 28.39
CA THR A 162 -9.27 -13.49 29.36
C THR A 162 -7.80 -13.78 29.03
N GLU A 163 -7.52 -14.59 28.01
CA GLU A 163 -6.17 -14.97 27.58
C GLU A 163 -5.78 -14.47 26.18
N ILE A 164 -6.72 -13.92 25.41
CA ILE A 164 -6.42 -13.34 24.09
C ILE A 164 -6.53 -11.83 24.24
N PRO A 165 -5.41 -11.09 24.15
CA PRO A 165 -5.45 -9.63 24.19
C PRO A 165 -6.42 -9.15 23.11
N THR A 166 -7.37 -8.29 23.49
CA THR A 166 -8.07 -7.42 22.55
C THR A 166 -7.01 -6.90 21.58
N PRO A 167 -7.14 -7.09 20.25
CA PRO A 167 -6.10 -6.61 19.37
C PRO A 167 -5.98 -5.12 19.58
N ASP A 168 -4.79 -4.67 19.97
CA ASP A 168 -4.44 -3.25 19.87
C ASP A 168 -4.82 -2.84 18.44
N CYS A 169 -5.67 -1.82 18.30
CA CYS A 169 -6.16 -1.31 17.01
C CYS A 169 -5.03 -1.29 15.98
N MET A 170 -5.30 -1.67 14.73
CA MET A 170 -4.24 -1.78 13.71
C MET A 170 -3.50 -0.45 13.55
N PRO A 171 -2.22 -0.32 13.94
CA PRO A 171 -1.57 0.99 14.02
C PRO A 171 -1.08 1.51 12.66
N TRP A 172 -1.48 0.91 11.53
CA TRP A 172 -0.89 1.14 10.21
C TRP A 172 -1.91 1.32 9.08
N THR A 173 -1.49 2.06 8.06
CA THR A 173 -2.18 2.40 6.80
C THR A 173 -2.27 1.24 5.78
N ALA A 174 -2.08 0.00 6.21
CA ALA A 174 -2.03 -1.14 5.29
C ALA A 174 -3.43 -1.44 4.75
N LEU A 175 -3.58 -1.30 3.44
CA LEU A 175 -4.81 -1.50 2.70
C LEU A 175 -4.65 -2.63 1.70
N GLU A 176 -5.76 -3.15 1.22
CA GLU A 176 -5.81 -4.05 0.07
C GLU A 176 -6.93 -3.65 -0.86
N VAL A 177 -6.67 -3.75 -2.16
CA VAL A 177 -7.70 -3.75 -3.18
C VAL A 177 -8.05 -5.20 -3.47
N GLU A 178 -9.32 -5.57 -3.29
CA GLU A 178 -9.84 -6.87 -3.68
C GLU A 178 -10.82 -6.70 -4.84
N TRP A 179 -10.56 -7.39 -5.94
CA TRP A 179 -11.45 -7.51 -7.08
C TRP A 179 -12.16 -8.86 -7.02
N ARG A 180 -13.49 -8.84 -7.11
CA ARG A 180 -14.32 -10.04 -7.13
C ARG A 180 -15.21 -10.02 -8.34
N TYR A 181 -15.21 -11.13 -9.07
CA TYR A 181 -16.13 -11.32 -10.16
C TYR A 181 -17.31 -12.15 -9.69
N GLU A 182 -18.47 -11.50 -9.61
CA GLU A 182 -19.70 -12.16 -9.21
C GLU A 182 -20.47 -12.56 -10.47
N LYS A 183 -20.55 -13.87 -10.69
CA LYS A 183 -21.45 -14.45 -11.68
C LYS A 183 -22.74 -14.78 -10.95
N GLU A 184 -23.75 -13.91 -11.03
CA GLU A 184 -25.08 -14.25 -10.52
C GLU A 184 -25.56 -15.56 -11.15
N SER A 185 -25.80 -16.58 -10.33
CA SER A 185 -26.44 -17.82 -10.73
C SER A 185 -27.88 -17.84 -10.22
N TRP A 186 -28.80 -17.88 -11.17
CA TRP A 186 -30.26 -18.03 -11.07
C TRP A 186 -30.77 -18.94 -9.95
N LYS A 187 -31.89 -18.57 -9.33
CA LYS A 187 -32.89 -19.53 -8.85
C LYS A 187 -34.23 -19.13 -9.45
N GLU A 188 -34.79 -19.98 -10.31
CA GLU A 188 -36.08 -19.76 -10.96
C GLU A 188 -37.18 -19.50 -9.89
N LEU A 189 -37.85 -18.36 -9.99
CA LEU A 189 -39.22 -18.22 -9.52
C LEU A 189 -40.09 -18.30 -10.77
N GLU A 190 -40.90 -19.34 -10.85
CA GLU A 190 -41.88 -19.54 -11.91
C GLU A 190 -42.70 -18.26 -12.12
N ASP A 191 -42.88 -17.86 -13.38
CA ASP A 191 -43.92 -16.94 -13.86
C ASP A 191 -43.70 -15.42 -13.98
N ARG A 192 -42.49 -14.86 -13.93
CA ARG A 192 -42.29 -13.46 -14.43
C ARG A 192 -41.03 -13.27 -15.27
N SER A 193 -41.23 -13.03 -16.56
CA SER A 193 -40.22 -12.53 -17.48
C SER A 193 -39.65 -11.20 -16.96
N CYS A 194 -38.35 -11.14 -16.70
CA CYS A 194 -37.59 -9.91 -16.49
C CYS A 194 -36.16 -10.10 -17.01
N THR A 195 -35.60 -9.00 -17.52
CA THR A 195 -34.47 -8.91 -18.45
C THR A 195 -33.13 -9.43 -17.89
N LEU A 196 -32.28 -9.81 -18.84
CA LEU A 196 -31.02 -10.56 -18.77
C LEU A 196 -29.79 -9.70 -18.35
N TYR A 197 -28.85 -10.37 -17.65
CA TYR A 197 -27.40 -10.10 -17.44
C TYR A 197 -26.99 -9.00 -16.43
N ASN A 198 -25.91 -9.17 -15.62
CA ASN A 198 -24.56 -8.99 -16.14
C ASN A 198 -23.38 -9.48 -15.28
N ASN A 199 -22.26 -9.63 -15.99
CA ASN A 199 -20.92 -9.97 -15.51
C ASN A 199 -20.36 -8.85 -14.63
N THR A 200 -20.71 -8.87 -13.34
CA THR A 200 -20.38 -7.79 -12.42
C THR A 200 -19.00 -8.02 -11.80
N LEU A 201 -18.13 -7.04 -11.98
CA LEU A 201 -16.88 -6.95 -11.24
C LEU A 201 -17.09 -5.98 -10.09
N THR A 202 -16.90 -6.45 -8.86
CA THR A 202 -16.85 -5.58 -7.68
C THR A 202 -15.39 -5.35 -7.29
N ALA A 203 -15.14 -4.16 -6.74
CA ALA A 203 -13.84 -3.83 -6.19
C ALA A 203 -13.99 -3.18 -4.82
N ASN A 204 -13.22 -3.66 -3.86
CA ASN A 204 -13.23 -3.20 -2.48
C ASN A 204 -11.84 -2.72 -2.09
N VAL A 205 -11.75 -1.55 -1.48
CA VAL A 205 -10.55 -1.13 -0.75
C VAL A 205 -10.84 -1.35 0.72
N SER A 206 -10.06 -2.19 1.39
CA SER A 206 -10.25 -2.54 2.79
C SER A 206 -8.93 -2.43 3.54
N PHE A 207 -8.98 -2.34 4.87
CA PHE A 207 -7.77 -2.60 5.64
C PHE A 207 -7.38 -4.06 5.54
N ILE A 208 -6.08 -4.31 5.47
CA ILE A 208 -5.57 -5.66 5.50
C ILE A 208 -6.05 -6.34 6.80
N GLY A 209 -6.86 -7.39 6.67
CA GLY A 209 -7.40 -8.12 7.81
C GLY A 209 -8.68 -7.55 8.42
N ASP A 210 -9.31 -6.54 7.83
CA ASP A 210 -10.68 -6.12 8.16
C ASP A 210 -11.67 -6.71 7.15
N ILE A 211 -12.96 -6.66 7.43
CA ILE A 211 -14.09 -6.98 6.53
C ILE A 211 -14.88 -5.73 6.11
N GLY A 212 -14.68 -4.60 6.79
CA GLY A 212 -15.14 -3.31 6.31
C GLY A 212 -14.29 -2.83 5.13
N TYR A 213 -14.92 -2.12 4.21
CA TYR A 213 -14.25 -1.45 3.09
C TYR A 213 -14.33 0.07 3.24
N VAL A 214 -13.22 0.75 2.95
CA VAL A 214 -13.14 2.22 2.88
C VAL A 214 -13.56 2.74 1.52
N ALA A 215 -13.65 1.86 0.53
CA ALA A 215 -14.23 2.17 -0.76
C ALA A 215 -14.80 0.91 -1.42
N HIS A 216 -15.90 1.04 -2.13
CA HIS A 216 -16.55 -0.06 -2.83
C HIS A 216 -17.10 0.40 -4.18
N PHE A 217 -16.93 -0.46 -5.18
CA PHE A 217 -17.24 -0.18 -6.57
C PHE A 217 -17.87 -1.38 -7.26
N TRP A 218 -18.72 -1.08 -8.23
CA TRP A 218 -19.45 -2.05 -9.05
C TRP A 218 -19.27 -1.66 -10.50
N ILE A 219 -18.83 -2.61 -11.31
CA ILE A 219 -18.64 -2.44 -12.75
C ILE A 219 -19.50 -3.50 -13.42
N GLU A 220 -20.61 -3.03 -13.97
CA GLU A 220 -21.45 -3.82 -14.85
C GLU A 220 -20.75 -4.02 -16.19
N GLU A 221 -20.95 -5.20 -16.80
CA GLU A 221 -20.43 -5.51 -18.14
C GLU A 221 -18.90 -5.46 -18.23
N PHE A 222 -18.22 -5.97 -17.19
CA PHE A 222 -16.77 -5.99 -17.18
C PHE A 222 -16.17 -6.79 -18.37
N GLU A 223 -15.44 -6.12 -19.25
CA GLU A 223 -14.82 -6.75 -20.42
C GLU A 223 -13.35 -7.12 -20.19
N LYS A 224 -12.51 -6.13 -19.88
CA LYS A 224 -11.05 -6.33 -19.87
C LYS A 224 -10.29 -5.53 -18.81
N LYS A 225 -10.54 -4.23 -18.69
CA LYS A 225 -9.74 -3.32 -17.85
C LYS A 225 -10.34 -3.05 -16.48
N ALA A 226 -10.90 -1.90 -16.14
CA ALA A 226 -11.39 -1.51 -14.80
C ALA A 226 -10.35 -0.75 -13.99
N GLN A 227 -10.75 0.47 -13.63
CA GLN A 227 -9.95 1.41 -12.86
C GLN A 227 -10.86 2.26 -11.98
N PHE A 228 -10.39 2.57 -10.78
CA PHE A 228 -11.00 3.57 -9.92
C PHE A 228 -9.94 4.36 -9.16
N ALA A 229 -10.24 5.63 -8.91
CA ALA A 229 -9.41 6.51 -8.09
C ALA A 229 -9.81 6.40 -6.62
N VAL A 230 -8.80 6.46 -5.76
CA VAL A 230 -8.94 6.60 -4.31
C VAL A 230 -8.19 7.86 -3.90
N ASN A 231 -8.85 8.72 -3.15
CA ASN A 231 -8.26 9.87 -2.50
C ASN A 231 -8.42 9.73 -0.98
N VAL A 232 -7.34 9.90 -0.23
CA VAL A 232 -7.38 9.96 1.23
C VAL A 232 -6.86 11.33 1.63
N ASP A 233 -7.74 12.16 2.19
CA ASP A 233 -7.39 13.52 2.56
C ASP A 233 -6.47 13.57 3.80
N LYS A 234 -5.92 14.75 4.09
CA LYS A 234 -5.04 14.98 5.27
C LYS A 234 -5.68 14.67 6.63
N ASN A 235 -7.01 14.58 6.69
CA ASN A 235 -7.76 14.25 7.89
C ASN A 235 -8.10 12.75 7.95
N GLY A 236 -7.76 11.98 6.91
CA GLY A 236 -8.04 10.56 6.80
C GLY A 236 -9.37 10.24 6.11
N ASN A 237 -10.10 11.24 5.59
CA ASN A 237 -11.36 10.97 4.90
C ASN A 237 -11.08 10.31 3.55
N VAL A 238 -11.79 9.22 3.24
CA VAL A 238 -11.61 8.46 2.00
C VAL A 238 -12.72 8.78 1.01
N LYS A 239 -12.29 9.14 -0.20
CA LYS A 239 -13.14 9.39 -1.37
C LYS A 239 -12.76 8.47 -2.50
N SER A 240 -13.75 8.08 -3.28
CA SER A 240 -13.59 7.04 -4.28
C SER A 240 -14.37 7.41 -5.53
N THR A 241 -13.73 7.37 -6.71
CA THR A 241 -14.31 7.81 -7.99
C THR A 241 -14.08 6.75 -9.07
N ASN A 242 -15.16 6.32 -9.73
CA ASN A 242 -15.09 5.42 -10.88
C ASN A 242 -14.47 6.12 -12.09
N LEU A 243 -13.51 5.47 -12.75
CA LEU A 243 -12.83 6.06 -13.91
C LEU A 243 -13.18 5.37 -15.25
N TRP A 244 -14.09 4.38 -15.28
CA TRP A 244 -14.38 3.64 -16.52
C TRP A 244 -15.85 3.43 -16.88
N LYS A 245 -16.21 3.91 -18.09
CA LYS A 245 -16.90 3.19 -19.18
C LYS A 245 -16.24 3.65 -20.49
N ASP A 246 -16.15 2.77 -21.50
CA ASP A 246 -15.49 3.04 -22.80
C ASP A 246 -16.12 4.20 -23.62
N ASP A 247 -17.21 4.80 -23.13
CA ASP A 247 -17.97 5.86 -23.81
C ASP A 247 -18.00 7.19 -23.05
N GLY A 248 -17.23 7.34 -21.97
CA GLY A 248 -17.12 8.58 -21.21
C GLY A 248 -17.16 8.42 -19.69
N TRP A 249 -16.54 9.38 -19.02
CA TRP A 249 -16.44 9.48 -17.56
C TRP A 249 -17.84 9.63 -16.95
N THR A 250 -18.27 8.67 -16.13
CA THR A 250 -19.42 8.86 -15.24
C THR A 250 -18.90 8.99 -13.82
N ASP A 251 -18.78 10.23 -13.36
CA ASP A 251 -18.35 10.57 -12.01
C ASP A 251 -19.44 10.18 -11.01
N LYS A 252 -19.37 8.96 -10.49
CA LYS A 252 -20.04 8.62 -9.23
C LYS A 252 -19.00 8.67 -8.13
N GLU A 253 -18.96 9.80 -7.42
CA GLU A 253 -18.20 9.96 -6.19
C GLU A 253 -18.95 9.25 -5.06
N SER A 254 -18.26 8.41 -4.31
CA SER A 254 -18.77 7.81 -3.07
C SER A 254 -17.93 8.31 -1.89
N ASN A 255 -18.60 8.88 -0.90
CA ASN A 255 -17.98 9.23 0.38
C ASN A 255 -18.20 8.06 1.34
N HIS A 256 -17.12 7.53 1.90
CA HIS A 256 -17.20 6.42 2.84
C HIS A 256 -16.86 6.94 4.24
N ASN A 257 -17.75 6.67 5.19
CA ASN A 257 -17.54 7.10 6.57
C ASN A 257 -16.71 6.07 7.32
N LEU A 258 -15.65 6.52 7.98
CA LEU A 258 -14.76 5.68 8.78
C LEU A 258 -15.36 5.25 10.12
N ASP A 259 -16.50 5.84 10.53
CA ASP A 259 -17.23 5.48 11.75
C ASP A 259 -17.63 3.98 11.80
N ASP A 260 -17.57 3.31 10.65
CA ASP A 260 -17.88 1.91 10.47
C ASP A 260 -16.76 0.93 10.90
N PHE A 261 -15.54 1.45 11.13
CA PHE A 261 -14.35 0.69 11.55
C PHE A 261 -14.11 0.83 13.06
N LYS A 262 -14.46 -0.21 13.84
CA LYS A 262 -14.33 -0.15 15.30
C LYS A 262 -12.91 -0.40 15.83
N CYS A 263 -12.02 -0.93 14.99
CA CYS A 263 -10.66 -1.33 15.36
C CYS A 263 -9.57 -0.45 14.70
N ILE A 264 -9.96 0.71 14.15
CA ILE A 264 -9.08 1.60 13.40
C ILE A 264 -9.37 3.02 13.85
N GLU A 265 -8.40 3.65 14.51
CA GLU A 265 -8.50 5.08 14.77
C GLU A 265 -8.38 5.84 13.44
N ALA A 266 -9.21 6.86 13.24
CA ALA A 266 -9.13 7.72 12.04
C ALA A 266 -7.74 8.37 11.82
N SER A 267 -6.90 8.42 12.87
CA SER A 267 -5.50 8.86 12.82
C SER A 267 -4.61 7.95 11.97
N ILE A 268 -4.94 6.67 11.86
CA ILE A 268 -4.12 5.64 11.19
C ILE A 268 -4.13 5.81 9.68
N ILE A 269 -5.22 6.32 9.10
CA ILE A 269 -5.41 6.46 7.66
C ILE A 269 -4.77 7.75 7.12
N LYS A 270 -4.52 8.72 8.00
CA LYS A 270 -3.97 10.01 7.62
C LYS A 270 -2.64 9.81 6.89
N PRO A 271 -2.51 10.34 5.66
CA PRO A 271 -1.24 10.30 4.96
C PRO A 271 -0.15 10.95 5.82
N LYS A 272 0.95 10.23 6.03
CA LYS A 272 2.18 10.82 6.59
C LYS A 272 3.11 11.11 5.43
N VAL A 273 3.37 12.38 5.22
CA VAL A 273 4.38 12.87 4.30
C VAL A 273 5.49 13.48 5.13
N TRP A 274 6.74 13.14 4.84
CA TRP A 274 7.89 13.62 5.60
C TRP A 274 8.48 14.86 4.95
N GLU A 275 8.73 15.89 5.75
CA GLU A 275 9.47 17.05 5.28
C GLU A 275 10.91 16.64 4.96
N ILE A 276 11.52 17.27 3.97
CA ILE A 276 12.90 17.00 3.59
C ILE A 276 13.80 18.06 4.23
N ASP A 277 14.79 17.63 5.02
CA ASP A 277 15.70 18.52 5.74
C ASP A 277 16.92 18.92 4.89
N GLY A 278 17.34 20.19 5.02
CA GLY A 278 18.67 20.72 4.65
C GLY A 278 19.10 20.66 3.18
N ASN A 279 19.78 21.70 2.68
CA ASN A 279 20.54 21.77 1.40
C ASN A 279 19.94 21.00 0.20
N VAL A 280 18.63 21.00 0.09
CA VAL A 280 17.95 20.25 -0.95
C VAL A 280 18.19 20.97 -2.28
N ARG A 281 18.42 20.18 -3.33
CA ARG A 281 18.46 20.72 -4.69
C ARG A 281 17.19 21.52 -4.95
N LYS A 282 17.29 22.63 -5.69
CA LYS A 282 16.15 23.50 -6.02
C LYS A 282 14.94 22.75 -6.58
N GLU A 283 15.18 21.63 -7.27
CA GLU A 283 14.15 20.79 -7.85
C GLU A 283 13.28 20.04 -6.81
N ILE A 284 13.78 19.81 -5.59
CA ILE A 284 13.08 19.11 -4.50
C ILE A 284 12.49 20.10 -3.48
N GLU A 285 12.88 21.37 -3.54
CA GLU A 285 12.45 22.41 -2.60
C GLU A 285 10.92 22.52 -2.50
N GLY A 286 10.41 22.49 -1.27
CA GLY A 286 8.97 22.54 -0.97
C GLY A 286 8.20 21.24 -1.27
N LYS A 287 8.87 20.16 -1.66
CA LYS A 287 8.29 18.81 -1.76
C LYS A 287 8.51 18.06 -0.46
N LYS A 288 7.70 17.02 -0.29
CA LYS A 288 7.71 16.08 0.84
C LYS A 288 7.93 14.67 0.30
N LEU A 289 8.55 13.83 1.10
CA LEU A 289 8.70 12.41 0.80
C LEU A 289 7.43 11.66 1.21
N MET A 290 6.90 10.86 0.29
CA MET A 290 5.87 9.88 0.52
C MET A 290 6.41 8.51 0.10
N THR A 291 6.30 7.51 0.96
CA THR A 291 6.66 6.13 0.59
C THR A 291 5.39 5.37 0.26
N PHE A 292 5.48 4.55 -0.78
CA PHE A 292 4.43 3.61 -1.17
C PHE A 292 5.01 2.20 -1.22
N HIS A 293 4.29 1.24 -0.66
CA HIS A 293 4.75 -0.12 -0.48
C HIS A 293 3.76 -1.09 -1.11
N LEU A 294 4.14 -1.77 -2.19
CA LEU A 294 3.40 -2.95 -2.65
C LEU A 294 3.84 -4.15 -1.79
N LEU A 295 2.89 -4.71 -1.05
CA LEU A 295 3.15 -5.77 -0.08
C LEU A 295 3.04 -7.15 -0.75
N PRO A 296 3.78 -8.16 -0.26
CA PRO A 296 3.57 -9.54 -0.67
C PRO A 296 2.11 -9.97 -0.46
N ARG A 297 1.61 -10.88 -1.30
CA ARG A 297 0.25 -11.43 -1.15
C ARG A 297 0.02 -12.11 0.21
N SER A 298 1.08 -12.59 0.84
CA SER A 298 1.06 -13.12 2.22
C SER A 298 0.60 -12.09 3.25
N ALA A 299 0.59 -10.80 2.92
CA ALA A 299 0.02 -9.75 3.74
C ALA A 299 -1.51 -9.89 3.86
N SER A 300 -2.20 -10.34 2.82
CA SER A 300 -3.65 -10.44 2.79
C SER A 300 -4.18 -11.72 3.45
N ARG A 301 -5.50 -11.75 3.67
CA ARG A 301 -6.24 -12.94 4.13
C ARG A 301 -7.42 -13.16 3.20
N ALA A 302 -7.65 -14.42 2.81
CA ALA A 302 -8.78 -14.78 1.98
C ALA A 302 -10.08 -14.53 2.75
N ARG A 303 -11.07 -13.94 2.08
CA ARG A 303 -12.45 -13.91 2.58
C ARG A 303 -13.26 -15.05 1.97
N ASP A 304 -14.39 -15.36 2.58
CA ASP A 304 -15.33 -16.31 2.03
C ASP A 304 -15.93 -15.83 0.70
N GLU A 305 -16.71 -16.69 0.04
CA GLU A 305 -17.30 -16.41 -1.27
C GLU A 305 -18.13 -15.11 -1.27
N LEU A 306 -18.78 -14.82 -0.14
CA LEU A 306 -19.61 -13.63 0.04
C LEU A 306 -18.83 -12.37 0.47
N GLY A 307 -17.54 -12.48 0.76
CA GLY A 307 -16.72 -11.36 1.24
C GLY A 307 -17.05 -10.94 2.68
N ALA A 308 -17.97 -11.63 3.34
CA ALA A 308 -18.51 -11.26 4.65
C ALA A 308 -17.60 -11.69 5.81
N ARG A 309 -16.70 -12.66 5.57
CA ARG A 309 -15.90 -13.31 6.63
C ARG A 309 -14.47 -13.55 6.20
N LEU A 310 -13.51 -13.36 7.10
CA LEU A 310 -12.13 -13.79 6.89
C LEU A 310 -12.02 -15.30 7.15
N THR A 311 -11.34 -16.01 6.26
CA THR A 311 -11.20 -17.48 6.32
C THR A 311 -9.96 -17.93 7.10
N GLY A 312 -9.07 -17.00 7.46
CA GLY A 312 -7.76 -17.29 8.06
C GLY A 312 -6.74 -17.90 7.10
N LYS A 313 -7.13 -18.20 5.85
CA LYS A 313 -6.23 -18.69 4.80
C LYS A 313 -5.60 -17.53 4.05
N LEU A 314 -4.50 -17.81 3.35
CA LEU A 314 -3.99 -16.89 2.33
C LEU A 314 -4.93 -16.91 1.11
N PRO A 315 -5.10 -15.80 0.39
CA PRO A 315 -5.77 -15.81 -0.91
C PRO A 315 -5.09 -16.82 -1.85
N ASP A 316 -5.86 -17.66 -2.54
CA ASP A 316 -5.33 -18.78 -3.33
C ASP A 316 -4.82 -18.39 -4.74
N LEU A 317 -3.69 -18.96 -5.16
CA LEU A 317 -3.09 -18.84 -6.49
C LEU A 317 -3.44 -20.07 -7.34
N THR A 318 -4.65 -20.60 -7.20
CA THR A 318 -5.07 -21.89 -7.76
C THR A 318 -4.95 -21.98 -9.27
N HIS A 319 -4.78 -20.87 -9.96
CA HIS A 319 -4.79 -20.77 -11.41
C HIS A 319 -3.67 -19.87 -11.93
N ASN A 320 -3.17 -20.23 -13.12
CA ASN A 320 -2.21 -19.43 -13.89
C ASN A 320 -2.99 -18.24 -14.52
N ASN A 321 -3.38 -17.31 -13.64
CA ASN A 321 -4.29 -16.22 -13.96
C ASN A 321 -3.58 -15.22 -14.86
N CYS A 322 -4.17 -14.93 -16.01
CA CYS A 322 -3.67 -13.95 -16.95
C CYS A 322 -4.35 -12.61 -16.67
N ARG A 323 -3.90 -11.98 -15.60
CA ARG A 323 -4.35 -10.67 -15.16
C ARG A 323 -3.17 -9.88 -14.61
N ASP A 324 -3.26 -8.58 -14.75
CA ASP A 324 -2.32 -7.64 -14.18
C ASP A 324 -3.07 -6.70 -13.24
N MET A 325 -2.43 -6.39 -12.11
CA MET A 325 -2.90 -5.35 -11.20
C MET A 325 -1.82 -4.30 -11.04
N TYR A 326 -2.21 -3.03 -10.98
CA TYR A 326 -1.26 -1.94 -10.80
C TYR A 326 -1.87 -0.72 -10.12
N ILE A 327 -1.00 0.05 -9.46
CA ILE A 327 -1.31 1.35 -8.86
C ILE A 327 -0.72 2.45 -9.74
N VAL A 328 -1.46 3.52 -9.96
CA VAL A 328 -1.06 4.65 -10.81
C VAL A 328 -1.12 5.96 -10.03
N PHE A 329 -0.05 6.74 -10.15
CA PHE A 329 0.06 8.11 -9.65
C PHE A 329 0.16 9.09 -10.83
N LYS A 330 -0.49 10.25 -10.70
CA LYS A 330 -0.42 11.33 -11.69
C LYS A 330 0.88 12.12 -11.53
N ARG A 331 1.67 12.26 -12.59
CA ARG A 331 2.96 12.97 -12.57
C ARG A 331 2.88 14.46 -12.18
N PRO A 332 1.81 15.20 -12.52
CA PRO A 332 1.66 16.57 -12.00
C PRO A 332 1.63 16.65 -10.46
N ASP A 333 1.23 15.57 -9.80
CA ASP A 333 1.06 15.48 -8.36
C ASP A 333 2.21 14.74 -7.65
N TYR A 334 2.87 13.83 -8.36
CA TYR A 334 3.90 12.94 -7.83
C TYR A 334 5.08 12.80 -8.78
N GLU A 335 6.28 12.78 -8.22
CA GLU A 335 7.51 12.46 -8.95
C GLU A 335 8.22 11.30 -8.30
N LEU A 336 8.90 10.46 -9.09
CA LEU A 336 9.69 9.37 -8.55
C LEU A 336 11.04 9.90 -8.03
N LEU A 337 11.34 9.64 -6.75
CA LEU A 337 12.66 9.84 -6.18
C LEU A 337 13.48 8.56 -6.39
N GLU A 338 14.66 8.68 -6.98
CA GLU A 338 15.53 7.53 -7.25
C GLU A 338 17.00 7.89 -7.02
N ARG A 339 17.82 6.86 -6.78
CA ARG A 339 19.27 7.02 -6.83
C ARG A 339 19.69 7.35 -8.26
N LEU A 340 20.28 8.51 -8.44
CA LEU A 340 20.79 8.96 -9.71
C LEU A 340 21.90 8.00 -10.19
N PRO A 341 21.93 7.67 -11.48
CA PRO A 341 23.03 6.89 -12.02
C PRO A 341 24.33 7.63 -11.71
N VAL A 342 25.30 6.90 -11.17
CA VAL A 342 26.65 7.43 -10.97
C VAL A 342 27.17 7.78 -12.36
N VAL A 343 27.18 9.08 -12.69
CA VAL A 343 27.82 9.56 -13.90
C VAL A 343 29.31 9.32 -13.68
N TYR A 344 29.83 8.21 -14.20
CA TYR A 344 31.27 8.00 -14.27
C TYR A 344 31.81 9.07 -15.21
N THR A 345 32.32 10.17 -14.65
CA THR A 345 33.16 11.09 -15.40
C THR A 345 34.43 10.29 -15.73
N PRO A 346 34.71 9.96 -17.00
CA PRO A 346 35.98 9.36 -17.33
C PRO A 346 37.08 10.31 -16.86
N VAL A 347 37.96 9.83 -15.98
CA VAL A 347 39.18 10.56 -15.62
C VAL A 347 40.01 10.60 -16.90
N LEU A 348 40.09 11.79 -17.50
CA LEU A 348 40.90 12.07 -18.69
C LEU A 348 42.40 12.02 -18.38
#